data_AF-A0A1F9C279-F1
#
_entry.id   AF-A0A1F9C279-F1
#
_cell.length_a   1.000
_cell.length_b   1.000
_cell.length_c   1.000
_cell.angle_alpha   90.00
_cell.angle_beta   90.00
_cell.angle_gamma   90.00
#
_symmetry.space_group_name_H-M   'P 1'
#
loop_
_entity.id
_entity.type
_entity.pdbx_description
1 polymer ?
#
loop_
_entity_poly.entity_id
_entity_poly.type
_entity_poly.pdbx_seq_one_letter_code
_entity_poly.pdbx_strand_id
1 'polypeptide(L)'
;MEGKPRPHGRGKDFPEALIGLKSSGDEAFRQGRLEEAGRRWSSALRFLSHPADKGKPIPFTKADLKAGIDQISESLMERGLVEYRKGNLGSAIASWRAILSYDPSHAEAARSVQTATTQLENLKKIGAPK
;
A
#
# COMPACT_ATOMS: atom_id res chain seq x y z
N MET A 1 3.41 34.25 -10.25
CA MET A 1 3.92 33.53 -11.44
C MET A 1 5.17 32.80 -11.00
N GLU A 2 5.08 31.53 -10.61
CA GLU A 2 6.27 30.73 -10.33
C GLU A 2 6.38 29.63 -11.38
N GLY A 3 7.47 29.69 -12.13
CA GLY A 3 7.72 28.88 -13.31
C GLY A 3 7.87 27.41 -12.94
N LYS A 4 7.02 26.56 -13.54
CA LYS A 4 7.23 25.12 -13.55
C LYS A 4 8.54 24.82 -14.29
N PRO A 5 9.55 24.20 -13.65
CA PRO A 5 10.65 23.61 -14.39
C PRO A 5 10.13 22.36 -15.09
N ARG A 6 10.34 22.28 -16.41
CA ARG A 6 10.18 21.05 -17.19
C ARG A 6 11.37 20.13 -16.89
N PRO A 7 11.19 18.84 -16.58
CA PRO A 7 12.34 17.95 -16.45
C PRO A 7 12.73 17.44 -17.85
N HIS A 8 13.86 17.92 -18.35
CA HIS A 8 14.68 17.21 -19.34
C HIS A 8 15.98 16.83 -18.64
N GLY A 9 16.21 15.55 -18.37
CA GLY A 9 17.48 15.15 -17.76
C GLY A 9 17.49 13.71 -17.27
N ARG A 10 18.06 12.82 -18.08
CA ARG A 10 18.36 11.43 -17.75
C ARG A 10 19.19 11.35 -16.45
N GLY A 11 18.64 10.73 -15.41
CA GLY A 11 19.40 9.96 -14.40
C GLY A 11 19.99 10.64 -13.16
N LYS A 12 19.54 11.81 -12.66
CA LYS A 12 20.31 12.54 -11.62
C LYS A 12 19.63 12.98 -10.32
N ASP A 13 18.30 12.93 -10.16
CA ASP A 13 17.66 13.45 -8.95
C ASP A 13 16.89 12.40 -8.15
N PHE A 14 17.65 11.42 -7.64
CA PHE A 14 17.18 10.41 -6.69
C PHE A 14 16.37 11.01 -5.51
N PRO A 15 16.80 12.09 -4.82
CA PRO A 15 16.03 12.65 -3.71
C PRO A 15 14.70 13.30 -4.16
N GLU A 16 14.66 13.93 -5.33
CA GLU A 16 13.42 14.54 -5.86
C GLU A 16 12.37 13.48 -6.19
N ALA A 17 12.81 12.33 -6.73
CA ALA A 17 11.93 11.20 -6.98
C ALA A 17 11.32 10.66 -5.66
N LEU A 18 12.11 10.57 -4.59
CA LEU A 18 11.62 10.13 -3.28
C LEU A 18 10.63 11.13 -2.67
N ILE A 19 10.93 12.42 -2.75
CA ILE A 19 10.03 13.49 -2.29
C ILE A 19 8.71 13.45 -3.07
N GLY A 20 8.78 13.28 -4.40
CA GLY A 20 7.61 13.13 -5.25
C GLY A 20 6.77 11.89 -4.88
N LEU A 21 7.42 10.75 -4.63
CA LEU A 21 6.73 9.53 -4.18
C LEU A 21 6.03 9.77 -2.83
N LYS A 22 6.70 10.37 -1.86
CA LYS A 22 6.09 10.66 -0.56
C LYS A 22 4.91 11.61 -0.69
N SER A 23 5.09 12.75 -1.38
CA SER A 23 4.05 13.76 -1.57
C SER A 23 2.83 13.20 -2.30
N SER A 24 3.04 12.41 -3.35
CA SER A 24 1.96 11.76 -4.09
C SER A 24 1.26 10.66 -3.27
N GLY A 25 1.99 10.00 -2.36
CA GLY A 25 1.41 9.08 -1.39
C GLY A 25 0.53 9.80 -0.34
N ASP A 26 1.01 10.92 0.20
CA ASP A 26 0.27 11.79 1.12
C ASP A 26 -1.01 12.36 0.48
N GLU A 27 -0.96 12.73 -0.80
CA GLU A 27 -2.13 13.15 -1.56
C GLU A 27 -3.13 12.00 -1.76
N ALA A 28 -2.66 10.82 -2.17
CA ALA A 28 -3.52 9.65 -2.30
C ALA A 28 -4.19 9.26 -0.98
N PHE A 29 -3.46 9.36 0.14
CA PHE A 29 -4.00 9.13 1.47
C PHE A 29 -5.13 10.14 1.80
N ARG A 30 -4.91 11.43 1.54
CA ARG A 30 -5.96 12.47 1.69
C ARG A 30 -7.18 12.24 0.80
N GLN A 31 -7.00 11.62 -0.36
CA GLN A 31 -8.07 11.23 -1.28
C GLN A 31 -8.76 9.91 -0.91
N GLY A 32 -8.33 9.24 0.18
CA GLY A 32 -8.85 7.92 0.58
C GLY A 32 -8.36 6.76 -0.30
N ARG A 33 -7.38 6.99 -1.19
CA ARG A 33 -6.79 5.99 -2.08
C ARG A 33 -5.66 5.24 -1.37
N LEU A 34 -6.02 4.47 -0.35
CA LEU A 34 -5.08 3.79 0.55
C LEU A 34 -4.09 2.88 -0.19
N GLU A 35 -4.55 2.10 -1.18
CA GLU A 35 -3.67 1.23 -1.97
C GLU A 35 -2.59 2.02 -2.73
N GLU A 36 -3.01 3.13 -3.33
CA GLU A 36 -2.11 3.99 -4.12
C GLU A 36 -1.09 4.69 -3.22
N ALA A 37 -1.53 5.14 -2.03
CA ALA A 37 -0.66 5.70 -1.01
C ALA A 37 0.40 4.69 -0.56
N GLY A 38 -0.01 3.46 -0.25
CA GLY A 38 0.88 2.39 0.19
C GLY A 38 1.92 2.01 -0.84
N ARG A 39 1.53 1.88 -2.11
CA ARG A 39 2.49 1.59 -3.20
C ARG A 39 3.55 2.68 -3.33
N ARG A 40 3.16 3.96 -3.22
CA ARG A 40 4.09 5.09 -3.35
C ARG A 40 5.06 5.17 -2.17
N TRP A 41 4.55 5.04 -0.95
CA TRP A 41 5.39 5.01 0.24
C TRP A 41 6.28 3.78 0.30
N SER A 42 5.78 2.60 -0.07
CA SER A 42 6.56 1.35 -0.12
C SER A 42 7.69 1.44 -1.14
N SER A 43 7.42 2.04 -2.31
CA SER A 43 8.46 2.30 -3.31
C SER A 43 9.57 3.19 -2.73
N ALA A 44 9.21 4.33 -2.13
CA ALA A 44 10.17 5.23 -1.48
C ALA A 44 10.95 4.52 -0.35
N LEU A 45 10.29 3.70 0.46
CA LEU A 45 10.89 2.94 1.55
C LEU A 45 11.91 1.91 1.04
N ARG A 46 11.60 1.23 -0.07
CA ARG A 46 12.50 0.26 -0.70
C ARG A 46 13.77 0.92 -1.21
N PHE A 47 13.65 2.11 -1.79
CA PHE A 47 14.80 2.90 -2.22
C PHE A 47 15.67 3.35 -1.04
N LEU A 48 15.07 3.85 0.04
CA LEU A 48 15.79 4.24 1.27
C LEU A 48 16.43 3.06 2.01
N SER A 49 15.89 1.85 1.86
CA SER A 49 16.45 0.64 2.45
C SER A 49 17.61 0.06 1.61
N HIS A 50 17.92 0.66 0.46
CA HIS A 50 18.99 0.18 -0.41
C HIS A 50 20.36 0.67 0.13
N PRO A 51 21.34 -0.21 0.34
CA PRO A 51 22.61 0.11 1.00
C PRO A 51 23.51 1.10 0.22
N ALA A 52 23.17 1.39 -1.04
CA ALA A 52 23.89 2.38 -1.85
C ALA A 52 23.50 3.84 -1.53
N ASP A 53 22.49 4.07 -0.69
CA ASP A 53 22.05 5.42 -0.35
C ASP A 53 23.03 6.08 0.63
N LYS A 54 23.90 6.93 0.10
CA LYS A 54 24.79 7.80 0.89
C LYS A 54 24.02 9.03 1.40
N GLY A 55 22.89 8.80 2.05
CA GLY A 55 22.10 9.72 2.87
C GLY A 55 22.20 11.19 2.46
N LYS A 56 21.51 11.58 1.38
CA LYS A 56 21.20 13.00 1.18
C LYS A 56 20.13 13.41 2.20
N PRO A 57 20.19 14.63 2.78
CA PRO A 57 19.18 15.10 3.72
C PRO A 57 17.84 15.24 2.98
N ILE A 58 16.91 14.35 3.29
CA ILE A 58 15.52 14.38 2.85
C ILE A 58 14.62 14.72 4.05
N PRO A 59 13.47 15.38 3.82
CA PRO A 59 12.62 15.88 4.91
C PRO A 59 11.79 14.79 5.62
N PHE A 60 12.10 13.51 5.40
CA PHE A 60 11.40 12.37 5.99
C PHE A 60 12.36 11.18 6.11
N THR A 61 12.01 10.25 6.98
CA THR A 61 12.80 9.04 7.20
C THR A 61 12.06 7.80 6.69
N LYS A 62 12.77 6.67 6.69
CA LYS A 62 12.15 5.34 6.52
C LYS A 62 11.05 5.09 7.55
N ALA A 63 11.17 5.64 8.76
CA ALA A 63 10.18 5.46 9.82
C ALA A 63 8.88 6.21 9.50
N ASP A 64 8.97 7.43 8.97
CA ASP A 64 7.79 8.20 8.52
C ASP A 64 7.00 7.45 7.44
N LEU A 65 7.71 6.91 6.44
CA LEU A 65 7.07 6.12 5.38
C LEU A 65 6.47 4.84 5.94
N LYS A 66 7.18 4.15 6.83
CA LYS A 66 6.66 2.93 7.45
C LYS A 66 5.44 3.21 8.32
N ALA A 67 5.42 4.30 9.09
CA ALA A 67 4.26 4.70 9.88
C ALA A 67 3.03 4.99 8.99
N GLY A 68 3.23 5.67 7.86
CA GLY A 68 2.16 5.86 6.88
C GLY A 68 1.63 4.54 6.32
N ILE A 69 2.53 3.63 5.92
CA ILE A 69 2.18 2.28 5.43
C ILE A 69 1.45 1.47 6.50
N ASP A 70 1.86 1.56 7.76
CA ASP A 70 1.24 0.87 8.89
C ASP A 70 -0.22 1.33 9.04
N GLN A 71 -0.42 2.64 9.13
CA GLN A 71 -1.74 3.26 9.31
C GLN A 71 -2.74 2.87 8.20
N ILE A 72 -2.31 2.87 6.93
CA ILE A 72 -3.18 2.46 5.82
C ILE A 72 -3.44 0.95 5.83
N SER A 73 -2.48 0.16 6.30
CA SER A 73 -2.61 -1.30 6.39
C SER A 73 -3.59 -1.66 7.48
N GLU A 74 -3.51 -1.01 8.64
CA GLU A 74 -4.49 -1.12 9.72
C GLU A 74 -5.89 -0.74 9.22
N SER A 75 -6.03 0.40 8.55
CA SER A 75 -7.32 0.84 8.00
C SER A 75 -7.92 -0.17 7.00
N LEU A 76 -7.08 -0.75 6.13
CA LEU A 76 -7.49 -1.79 5.17
C LEU A 76 -7.80 -3.12 5.86
N MET A 77 -7.05 -3.47 6.91
CA MET A 77 -7.29 -4.66 7.73
C MET A 77 -8.65 -4.57 8.40
N GLU A 78 -8.93 -3.46 9.08
CA GLU A 78 -10.21 -3.20 9.73
C GLU A 78 -11.37 -3.23 8.73
N ARG A 79 -11.22 -2.54 7.58
CA ARG A 79 -12.23 -2.59 6.52
C ARG A 79 -12.49 -4.02 6.05
N GLY A 80 -11.43 -4.79 5.84
CA GLY A 80 -11.56 -6.20 5.43
C GLY A 80 -12.26 -7.05 6.50
N LEU A 81 -11.96 -6.84 7.78
CA LEU A 81 -12.62 -7.51 8.90
C LEU A 81 -14.10 -7.15 9.00
N VAL A 82 -14.46 -5.88 8.80
CA VAL A 82 -15.86 -5.43 8.77
C VAL A 82 -16.62 -6.13 7.64
N GLU A 83 -16.06 -6.16 6.44
CA GLU A 83 -16.70 -6.83 5.29
C GLU A 83 -16.77 -8.36 5.48
N TYR A 84 -15.74 -8.96 6.07
CA TYR A 84 -15.72 -10.38 6.42
C TYR A 84 -16.85 -10.72 7.40
N ARG A 85 -17.04 -9.91 8.45
CA ARG A 85 -18.13 -10.08 9.43
C ARG A 85 -19.52 -9.92 8.81
N LYS A 86 -19.66 -9.13 7.74
CA LYS A 86 -20.90 -9.00 6.97
C LYS A 86 -21.15 -10.19 6.02
N GLY A 87 -20.20 -11.12 5.89
CA GLY A 87 -20.24 -12.20 4.90
C GLY A 87 -19.79 -11.76 3.50
N ASN A 88 -19.35 -10.52 3.32
CA ASN A 88 -18.84 -9.98 2.06
C ASN A 88 -17.39 -10.43 1.84
N LEU A 89 -17.15 -11.73 1.74
CA LEU A 89 -15.81 -12.32 1.62
C LEU A 89 -15.02 -11.76 0.44
N GLY A 90 -15.68 -11.48 -0.69
CA GLY A 90 -15.02 -10.85 -1.85
C GLY A 90 -14.45 -9.46 -1.55
N SER A 91 -15.22 -8.60 -0.88
CA SER A 91 -14.80 -7.25 -0.48
C SER A 91 -13.70 -7.30 0.60
N ALA A 92 -13.79 -8.27 1.51
CA ALA A 92 -12.78 -8.51 2.54
C ALA A 92 -11.43 -8.90 1.91
N ILE A 93 -11.44 -9.89 1.02
CA ILE A 93 -10.27 -10.34 0.27
C ILE A 93 -9.65 -9.18 -0.51
N ALA A 94 -10.47 -8.36 -1.18
CA ALA A 94 -9.98 -7.20 -1.93
C ALA A 94 -9.21 -6.22 -1.03
N SER A 95 -9.74 -5.93 0.16
CA SER A 95 -9.10 -5.02 1.12
C SER A 95 -7.75 -5.54 1.60
N TRP A 96 -7.66 -6.83 1.97
CA TRP A 96 -6.40 -7.43 2.42
C TRP A 96 -5.40 -7.63 1.28
N ARG A 97 -5.85 -7.92 0.07
CA ARG A 97 -4.97 -7.99 -1.12
C ARG A 97 -4.36 -6.64 -1.47
N ALA A 98 -5.06 -5.54 -1.22
CA ALA A 98 -4.50 -4.20 -1.40
C ALA A 98 -3.26 -4.01 -0.51
N ILE A 99 -3.30 -4.50 0.74
CA ILE A 99 -2.14 -4.48 1.66
C ILE A 99 -0.98 -5.26 1.07
N LEU A 100 -1.23 -6.50 0.67
CA LEU A 100 -0.21 -7.40 0.10
C LEU A 100 0.40 -6.87 -1.20
N SER A 101 -0.27 -5.93 -1.89
CA SER A 101 0.26 -5.32 -3.10
C SER A 101 1.43 -4.37 -2.85
N TYR A 102 1.57 -3.83 -1.63
CA TYR A 102 2.68 -2.94 -1.27
C TYR A 102 3.50 -3.46 -0.08
N ASP A 103 2.93 -4.33 0.75
CA ASP A 103 3.60 -5.08 1.81
C ASP A 103 3.32 -6.59 1.68
N PRO A 104 4.05 -7.30 0.81
CA PRO A 104 3.88 -8.75 0.64
C PRO A 104 4.31 -9.56 1.87
N SER A 105 5.02 -8.94 2.83
CA SER A 105 5.44 -9.58 4.08
C SER A 105 4.40 -9.45 5.20
N HIS A 106 3.26 -8.80 4.94
CA HIS A 106 2.20 -8.59 5.91
C HIS A 106 1.47 -9.90 6.25
N ALA A 107 1.96 -10.61 7.27
CA ALA A 107 1.49 -11.94 7.63
C ALA A 107 -0.02 -12.01 7.94
N GLU A 108 -0.58 -10.99 8.59
CA GLU A 108 -1.99 -10.98 8.97
C GLU A 108 -2.93 -10.92 7.75
N ALA A 109 -2.74 -9.94 6.87
CA ALA A 109 -3.40 -9.84 5.57
C ALA A 109 -3.31 -11.13 4.75
N ALA A 110 -2.13 -11.77 4.68
CA ALA A 110 -1.96 -13.04 3.96
C ALA A 110 -2.83 -14.17 4.52
N ARG A 111 -2.83 -14.33 5.86
CA ARG A 111 -3.67 -15.35 6.54
C ARG A 111 -5.16 -15.07 6.33
N SER A 112 -5.57 -13.81 6.42
CA SER A 112 -6.95 -13.38 6.23
C SER A 112 -7.43 -13.66 4.80
N VAL A 113 -6.64 -13.30 3.77
CA VAL A 113 -6.93 -13.62 2.36
C VAL A 113 -7.10 -15.12 2.18
N GLN A 114 -6.17 -15.94 2.69
CA GLN A 114 -6.24 -17.39 2.57
C GLN A 114 -7.54 -17.94 3.19
N THR A 115 -7.87 -17.46 4.39
CA THR A 115 -9.04 -17.94 5.14
C THR A 115 -10.34 -17.59 4.44
N ALA A 116 -10.53 -16.33 4.05
CA ALA A 116 -11.74 -15.92 3.34
C ALA A 116 -11.85 -16.51 1.94
N THR A 117 -10.72 -16.74 1.25
CA THR A 117 -10.73 -17.40 -0.06
C THR A 117 -11.26 -18.82 0.06
N THR A 118 -10.73 -19.61 0.99
CA THR A 118 -11.22 -20.97 1.27
C THR A 118 -12.71 -20.99 1.61
N GLN A 119 -13.17 -20.07 2.46
CA GLN A 119 -14.59 -19.96 2.79
C GLN A 119 -15.45 -19.61 1.57
N LEU A 120 -15.01 -18.64 0.76
CA LEU A 120 -15.72 -18.22 -0.45
C LEU A 120 -15.83 -19.38 -1.46
N GLU A 121 -14.77 -20.15 -1.64
CA GLU A 121 -14.78 -21.35 -2.49
C GLU A 121 -15.73 -22.43 -1.97
N ASN A 122 -15.73 -22.68 -0.66
CA ASN A 122 -16.64 -23.65 -0.05
C ASN A 122 -18.10 -23.22 -0.21
N LEU A 123 -18.42 -21.95 0.00
CA LEU A 123 -19.77 -21.41 -0.20
C LEU A 123 -20.23 -21.57 -1.66
N LYS A 124 -19.34 -21.31 -2.63
CA LYS A 124 -19.65 -21.50 -4.05
C LYS A 124 -19.95 -22.97 -4.40
N LYS A 125 -19.21 -23.92 -3.80
CA LYS A 125 -19.43 -25.35 -4.00
C LYS A 125 -20.76 -25.83 -3.41
N ILE A 126 -21.16 -25.28 -2.27
CA ILE A 126 -22.42 -25.65 -1.60
C ILE A 126 -23.63 -25.03 -2.28
N GLY A 127 -23.49 -23.81 -2.83
CA GLY A 127 -24.57 -23.08 -3.50
C GLY A 127 -24.77 -23.39 -4.99
N ALA A 128 -23.93 -24.25 -5.59
CA ALA A 128 -24.11 -24.66 -6.99
C ALA A 128 -25.20 -25.74 -7.08
N PRO A 129 -26.36 -25.47 -7.71
CA PRO A 129 -27.33 -26.53 -7.96
C PRO A 129 -26.72 -27.55 -8.93
N LYS A 130 -26.93 -28.83 -8.62
CA LYS A 130 -26.59 -29.96 -9.48
C LYS A 130 -27.48 -29.98 -10.73
#